data_AF-A0A1Y5SG04-F1
#
_entry.id   AF-A0A1Y5SG04-F1
#
_cell.length_a   1.000
_cell.length_b   1.000
_cell.length_c   1.000
_cell.angle_alpha   90.00
_cell.angle_beta   90.00
_cell.angle_gamma   90.00
#
_symmetry.space_group_name_H-M   'P 1'
#
loop_
_entity.id
_entity.type
_entity.pdbx_description
1 polymer ?
#
loop_
_entity_poly.entity_id
_entity_poly.type
_entity_poly.pdbx_seq_one_letter_code
_entity_poly.pdbx_strand_id
1 'polypeptide(L)'
;MILRAACIALLATPALAQETPVSEAAPEVSETPAPRPDPEDRASEVAPDAPGEAPEEATAETPEDAPDTPAQWQTLRETPEVYASCLAALEEFGTEFVERDSITGQVADCGIANPIEVTEILPGVELRPEAVMRCETARALASWVSGTVVPAAARTGILAPLAAINHGSTYVCRNRGGVASGKVSEHGFGNAVDVMGFRFEDDSSLAVEPRADSGTIEEAFQRAVRGGACLDFTTVLGPGTDAAHADHLHLDVKERNGGYRICQ
;
A
#
# COMPACT_ATOMS: atom_id res chain seq x y z
N MET A 1 7.29 -7.10 -74.29
CA MET A 1 8.50 -7.44 -73.50
C MET A 1 8.06 -7.62 -72.06
N ILE A 2 8.00 -8.87 -71.62
CA ILE A 2 7.46 -9.29 -70.32
C ILE A 2 8.57 -9.11 -69.29
N LEU A 3 8.37 -8.28 -68.25
CA LEU A 3 9.28 -8.26 -67.10
C LEU A 3 8.57 -8.84 -65.87
N ARG A 4 9.19 -9.90 -65.37
CA ARG A 4 8.68 -10.87 -64.41
C ARG A 4 8.68 -10.29 -63.00
N ALA A 5 7.57 -10.45 -62.29
CA ALA A 5 7.51 -10.33 -60.83
C ALA A 5 8.30 -11.51 -60.21
N ALA A 6 9.29 -11.19 -59.37
CA ALA A 6 9.99 -12.17 -58.57
C ALA A 6 9.22 -12.38 -57.26
N CYS A 7 8.50 -13.50 -57.14
CA CYS A 7 7.98 -13.99 -55.87
C CYS A 7 9.13 -14.55 -55.04
N ILE A 8 9.45 -13.90 -53.91
CA ILE A 8 10.31 -14.46 -52.88
C ILE A 8 9.41 -15.34 -51.99
N ALA A 9 9.58 -16.65 -52.08
CA ALA A 9 8.96 -17.60 -51.16
C ALA A 9 9.79 -17.67 -49.87
N LEU A 10 9.28 -17.16 -48.76
CA LEU A 10 9.82 -17.46 -47.43
C LEU A 10 9.40 -18.89 -47.06
N LEU A 11 10.39 -19.79 -46.97
CA LEU A 11 10.21 -21.12 -46.39
C LEU A 11 10.22 -20.97 -44.87
N ALA A 12 9.08 -21.21 -44.22
CA ALA A 12 8.98 -21.33 -42.78
C ALA A 12 9.48 -22.73 -42.36
N THR A 13 10.54 -22.77 -41.55
CA THR A 13 10.97 -23.99 -40.85
C THR A 13 10.10 -24.19 -39.62
N PRO A 14 9.49 -25.38 -39.42
CA PRO A 14 8.78 -25.68 -38.18
C PRO A 14 9.81 -25.89 -37.06
N ALA A 15 9.72 -25.10 -36.00
CA ALA A 15 10.41 -25.37 -34.75
C ALA A 15 9.70 -26.54 -34.06
N LEU A 16 10.35 -27.70 -34.03
CA LEU A 16 9.94 -28.82 -33.19
C LEU A 16 10.22 -28.45 -31.73
N ALA A 17 9.15 -28.19 -30.97
CA ALA A 17 9.21 -28.14 -29.51
C ALA A 17 9.57 -29.53 -29.00
N GLN A 18 10.71 -29.66 -28.30
CA GLN A 18 10.99 -30.86 -27.52
C GLN A 18 10.24 -30.75 -26.19
N GLU A 19 9.28 -31.65 -26.00
CA GLU A 19 8.55 -31.87 -24.77
C GLU A 19 9.54 -32.30 -23.67
N THR A 20 9.68 -31.49 -22.63
CA THR A 20 10.31 -31.92 -21.38
C THR A 20 9.32 -32.76 -20.58
N PRO A 21 9.71 -33.94 -20.07
CA PRO A 21 8.81 -34.78 -19.30
C PRO A 21 8.43 -34.11 -17.98
N VAL A 22 7.13 -34.09 -17.71
CA VAL A 22 6.53 -33.70 -16.43
C VAL A 22 7.03 -34.66 -15.35
N SER A 23 7.75 -34.14 -14.36
CA SER A 23 8.12 -34.88 -13.17
C SER A 23 6.89 -34.99 -12.26
N GLU A 24 6.25 -36.15 -12.29
CA GLU A 24 5.23 -36.58 -11.34
C GLU A 24 5.90 -36.92 -10.00
N ALA A 25 5.78 -36.01 -9.02
CA ALA A 25 5.82 -36.31 -7.59
C ALA A 25 5.39 -35.07 -6.80
N ALA A 26 4.13 -35.06 -6.32
CA ALA A 26 3.68 -34.13 -5.30
C ALA A 26 4.31 -34.55 -3.94
N PRO A 27 4.90 -33.63 -3.15
CA PRO A 27 5.23 -33.95 -1.77
C PRO A 27 3.95 -34.05 -0.96
N GLU A 28 3.88 -35.08 -0.13
CA GLU A 28 2.75 -35.38 0.75
C GLU A 28 2.42 -34.21 1.70
N VAL A 29 1.11 -34.11 1.96
CA VAL A 29 0.42 -33.16 2.83
C VAL A 29 1.12 -33.06 4.19
N SER A 30 1.61 -31.87 4.53
CA SER A 30 2.07 -31.56 5.88
C SER A 30 0.88 -31.28 6.78
N GLU A 31 0.84 -31.94 7.93
CA GLU A 31 -0.29 -31.99 8.87
C GLU A 31 -0.75 -30.60 9.33
N THR A 32 -2.07 -30.45 9.42
CA THR A 32 -2.76 -29.30 10.01
C THR A 32 -2.22 -28.98 11.41
N PRO A 33 -1.78 -27.73 11.70
CA PRO A 33 -1.39 -27.35 13.05
C PRO A 33 -2.57 -27.44 14.03
N ALA A 34 -2.30 -27.93 15.24
CA ALA A 34 -3.29 -28.05 16.31
C ALA A 34 -3.96 -26.69 16.64
N PRO A 35 -5.24 -26.69 17.05
CA PRO A 35 -5.92 -25.46 17.46
C PRO A 35 -5.25 -24.86 18.71
N ARG A 36 -5.19 -23.53 18.75
CA ARG A 36 -4.68 -22.77 19.92
C ARG A 36 -5.59 -23.04 21.13
N PRO A 37 -5.02 -23.24 22.33
CA PRO A 37 -5.82 -23.39 23.56
C PRO A 37 -6.53 -22.08 23.94
N ASP A 38 -7.70 -22.22 24.56
CA ASP A 38 -8.56 -21.13 25.00
C ASP A 38 -7.89 -20.22 26.05
N PRO A 39 -8.27 -18.93 26.14
CA PRO A 39 -7.54 -17.91 26.90
C PRO A 39 -7.64 -18.03 28.43
N GLU A 40 -8.35 -19.02 28.97
CA GLU A 40 -8.70 -19.07 30.40
C GLU A 40 -7.74 -19.89 31.28
N ASP A 41 -6.71 -20.54 30.72
CA ASP A 41 -5.77 -21.39 31.49
C ASP A 41 -4.45 -20.70 31.95
N ARG A 42 -4.46 -19.38 32.13
CA ARG A 42 -3.30 -18.64 32.69
C ARG A 42 -3.49 -18.03 34.08
N ALA A 43 -4.50 -18.46 34.81
CA ALA A 43 -4.73 -18.04 36.18
C ALA A 43 -4.47 -19.18 37.18
N SER A 44 -3.23 -19.33 37.63
CA SER A 44 -2.86 -19.63 39.03
C SER A 44 -1.48 -20.29 39.12
N GLU A 45 -0.46 -19.49 39.42
CA GLU A 45 0.60 -19.88 40.35
C GLU A 45 0.92 -18.65 41.20
N VAL A 46 0.37 -18.64 42.41
CA VAL A 46 0.70 -17.71 43.49
C VAL A 46 1.37 -18.52 44.59
N ALA A 47 2.55 -18.06 45.04
CA ALA A 47 2.98 -17.94 46.46
C ALA A 47 4.54 -17.93 46.58
N PRO A 48 5.13 -17.44 47.69
CA PRO A 48 4.64 -16.49 48.70
C PRO A 48 5.61 -15.32 49.02
N ASP A 49 5.05 -14.43 49.82
CA ASP A 49 5.54 -13.23 50.50
C ASP A 49 6.90 -13.36 51.23
N ALA A 50 7.75 -12.34 51.10
CA ALA A 50 8.85 -12.06 52.03
C ALA A 50 9.06 -10.52 52.12
N PRO A 51 9.08 -9.94 53.33
CA PRO A 51 9.14 -8.49 53.50
C PRO A 51 10.58 -7.99 53.39
N GLY A 52 10.84 -7.10 52.43
CA GLY A 52 12.14 -6.46 52.23
C GLY A 52 11.95 -4.99 51.88
N GLU A 53 12.60 -4.13 52.65
CA GLU A 53 12.63 -2.66 52.65
C GLU A 53 12.34 -1.96 51.31
N ALA A 54 11.50 -0.92 51.40
CA ALA A 54 11.31 0.07 50.35
C ALA A 54 12.67 0.70 49.98
N PRO A 55 13.08 0.68 48.70
CA PRO A 55 14.11 1.59 48.24
C PRO A 55 13.52 2.99 48.27
N GLU A 56 14.21 3.91 48.93
CA GLU A 56 13.99 5.36 48.83
C GLU A 56 13.73 5.75 47.36
N GLU A 57 12.78 6.66 47.18
CA GLU A 57 12.55 7.37 45.92
C GLU A 57 13.90 7.91 45.40
N ALA A 58 14.53 7.15 44.52
CA ALA A 58 15.45 7.71 43.57
C ALA A 58 14.58 8.62 42.69
N THR A 59 14.56 9.90 43.02
CA THR A 59 14.18 10.95 42.08
C THR A 59 14.93 10.65 40.80
N ALA A 60 14.22 10.11 39.82
CA ALA A 60 14.70 10.01 38.46
C ALA A 60 14.91 11.47 38.03
N GLU A 61 16.14 11.94 38.15
CA GLU A 61 16.58 13.14 37.45
C GLU A 61 16.22 12.88 35.99
N THR A 62 15.17 13.57 35.55
CA THR A 62 14.78 13.59 34.15
C THR A 62 15.99 14.13 33.42
N PRO A 63 16.61 13.40 32.47
CA PRO A 63 17.70 13.97 31.72
C PRO A 63 17.12 15.13 30.90
N GLU A 64 17.27 16.35 31.37
CA GLU A 64 16.86 17.59 30.70
C GLU A 64 17.74 17.93 29.48
N ASP A 65 18.59 17.00 29.03
CA ASP A 65 19.60 17.21 27.98
C ASP A 65 19.61 16.07 26.94
N ALA A 66 18.44 15.51 26.62
CA ALA A 66 18.32 14.80 25.33
C ALA A 66 18.37 15.87 24.22
N PRO A 67 19.27 15.76 23.22
CA PRO A 67 19.28 16.70 22.11
C PRO A 67 17.91 16.72 21.44
N ASP A 68 17.40 17.92 21.19
CA ASP A 68 16.11 18.23 20.59
C ASP A 68 16.06 17.69 19.14
N THR A 69 15.93 16.37 19.03
CA THR A 69 15.92 15.66 17.76
C THR A 69 14.52 15.82 17.21
N PRO A 70 14.36 16.43 16.01
CA PRO A 70 13.05 16.61 15.43
C PRO A 70 12.33 15.28 15.30
N ALA A 71 11.04 15.27 15.63
CA ALA A 71 10.20 14.10 15.42
C ALA A 71 10.22 13.70 13.94
N GLN A 72 10.11 12.40 13.65
CA GLN A 72 10.30 11.93 12.28
C GLN A 72 9.35 12.62 11.27
N TRP A 73 8.08 12.87 11.63
CA TRP A 73 7.14 13.60 10.76
C TRP A 73 7.59 15.02 10.40
N GLN A 74 8.36 15.68 11.27
CA GLN A 74 8.90 17.02 11.01
C GLN A 74 10.00 16.97 9.95
N THR A 75 10.79 15.89 9.93
CA THR A 75 11.82 15.68 8.91
C THR A 75 11.24 15.42 7.51
N LEU A 76 9.97 15.00 7.44
CA LEU A 76 9.22 14.75 6.21
C LEU A 76 8.45 15.99 5.71
N ARG A 77 8.56 17.13 6.40
CA ARG A 77 7.89 18.37 6.00
C ARG A 77 8.43 18.85 4.65
N GLU A 78 7.54 19.04 3.69
CA GLU A 78 7.85 19.67 2.41
C GLU A 78 8.22 21.15 2.60
N THR A 79 9.14 21.66 1.77
CA THR A 79 9.32 23.11 1.68
C THR A 79 8.07 23.76 1.07
N PRO A 80 7.82 25.06 1.32
CA PRO A 80 6.67 25.74 0.73
C PRO A 80 6.57 25.61 -0.79
N GLU A 81 7.71 25.61 -1.50
CA GLU A 81 7.77 25.50 -2.95
C GLU A 81 7.40 24.09 -3.43
N VAL A 82 7.91 23.05 -2.75
CA VAL A 82 7.57 21.65 -3.06
C VAL A 82 6.10 21.39 -2.78
N TYR A 83 5.60 21.89 -1.65
CA TYR A 83 4.19 21.75 -1.29
C TYR A 83 3.28 22.44 -2.30
N ALA A 84 3.54 23.71 -2.63
CA ALA A 84 2.75 24.45 -3.63
C ALA A 84 2.77 23.78 -5.02
N SER A 85 3.93 23.27 -5.45
CA SER A 85 4.02 22.52 -6.71
C SER A 85 3.24 21.20 -6.69
N CYS A 86 3.11 20.58 -5.52
CA CYS A 86 2.31 19.37 -5.37
C CYS A 86 0.82 19.69 -5.43
N LEU A 87 0.36 20.74 -4.73
CA LEU A 87 -1.04 21.18 -4.78
C LEU A 87 -1.46 21.57 -6.20
N ALA A 88 -0.62 22.31 -6.93
CA ALA A 88 -0.89 22.66 -8.33
C ALA A 88 -1.01 21.43 -9.25
N ALA A 89 -0.25 20.36 -8.97
CA ALA A 89 -0.38 19.11 -9.73
C ALA A 89 -1.69 18.37 -9.42
N LEU A 90 -2.15 18.41 -8.16
CA LEU A 90 -3.46 17.87 -7.78
C LEU A 90 -4.60 18.63 -8.46
N GLU A 91 -4.49 19.97 -8.54
CA GLU A 91 -5.44 20.80 -9.30
C GLU A 91 -5.45 20.41 -10.79
N GLU A 92 -4.30 20.12 -11.40
CA GLU A 92 -4.21 19.66 -12.79
C GLU A 92 -4.87 18.28 -12.99
N PHE A 93 -4.77 17.38 -12.00
CA PHE A 93 -5.49 16.12 -12.00
C PHE A 93 -7.00 16.28 -11.77
N GLY A 94 -7.45 17.44 -11.30
CA GLY A 94 -8.84 17.67 -10.89
C GLY A 94 -9.19 16.97 -9.57
N THR A 95 -8.20 16.76 -8.70
CA THR A 95 -8.42 16.22 -7.35
C THR A 95 -9.16 17.25 -6.49
N GLU A 96 -10.20 16.83 -5.78
CA GLU A 96 -10.94 17.65 -4.81
C GLU A 96 -10.36 17.44 -3.41
N PHE A 97 -9.73 18.48 -2.87
CA PHE A 97 -9.09 18.44 -1.56
C PHE A 97 -9.23 19.75 -0.78
N VAL A 98 -9.02 19.67 0.54
CA VAL A 98 -8.87 20.83 1.43
C VAL A 98 -7.61 20.69 2.27
N GLU A 99 -6.91 21.80 2.49
CA GLU A 99 -5.79 21.85 3.43
C GLU A 99 -6.30 21.76 4.88
N ARG A 100 -5.53 21.10 5.75
CA ARG A 100 -5.86 20.91 7.16
C ARG A 100 -4.70 21.40 8.04
N ASP A 101 -4.99 21.68 9.31
CA ASP A 101 -3.96 21.97 10.30
C ASP A 101 -3.06 20.74 10.52
N SER A 102 -1.79 20.99 10.86
CA SER A 102 -0.82 19.92 11.11
C SER A 102 -1.34 18.89 12.12
N ILE A 103 -1.15 17.61 11.81
CA ILE A 103 -1.54 16.51 12.67
C ILE A 103 -0.32 16.06 13.46
N THR A 104 -0.48 15.90 14.78
CA THR A 104 0.50 15.28 15.67
C THR A 104 -0.13 14.05 16.30
N GLY A 105 0.56 12.90 16.27
CA GLY A 105 0.05 11.67 16.85
C GLY A 105 0.33 11.53 18.34
N GLN A 106 -0.27 10.50 18.95
CA GLN A 106 -0.01 10.12 20.35
C GLN A 106 1.40 9.52 20.53
N VAL A 107 1.94 8.92 19.46
CA VAL A 107 3.36 8.54 19.37
C VAL A 107 4.09 9.76 18.85
N ALA A 108 5.15 10.18 19.56
CA ALA A 108 5.88 11.43 19.28
C ALA A 108 6.33 11.57 17.82
N ASP A 109 6.69 10.46 17.17
CA ASP A 109 7.15 10.46 15.79
C ASP A 109 6.05 10.52 14.73
N CYS A 110 4.80 10.21 15.07
CA CYS A 110 3.69 10.30 14.11
C CYS A 110 3.27 11.74 13.86
N GLY A 111 2.88 12.02 12.62
CA GLY A 111 2.26 13.29 12.28
C GLY A 111 2.26 13.55 10.79
N ILE A 112 1.55 14.61 10.40
CA ILE A 112 1.59 15.15 9.05
C ILE A 112 1.77 16.65 9.18
N ALA A 113 2.86 17.17 8.61
CA ALA A 113 3.17 18.58 8.69
C ALA A 113 2.17 19.46 7.92
N ASN A 114 1.90 19.08 6.67
CA ASN A 114 0.99 19.78 5.76
C ASN A 114 -0.07 18.80 5.23
N PRO A 115 -1.05 18.40 6.06
CA PRO A 115 -2.07 17.44 5.66
C PRO A 115 -3.06 18.07 4.68
N ILE A 116 -3.50 17.26 3.72
CA ILE A 116 -4.68 17.54 2.92
C ILE A 116 -5.71 16.44 3.16
N GLU A 117 -6.98 16.81 3.09
CA GLU A 117 -8.09 15.87 3.08
C GLU A 117 -8.65 15.79 1.66
N VAL A 118 -8.65 14.59 1.09
CA VAL A 118 -9.08 14.31 -0.28
C VAL A 118 -10.45 13.63 -0.24
N THR A 119 -11.38 14.16 -1.02
CA THR A 119 -12.74 13.57 -1.20
C THR A 119 -12.89 12.90 -2.56
N GLU A 120 -12.22 13.44 -3.58
CA GLU A 120 -12.24 12.93 -4.94
C GLU A 120 -10.82 12.96 -5.52
N ILE A 121 -10.34 11.83 -6.06
CA ILE A 121 -8.96 11.75 -6.52
C ILE A 121 -8.78 12.24 -7.96
N LEU A 122 -9.81 12.07 -8.79
CA LEU A 122 -9.93 12.54 -10.17
C LEU A 122 -11.41 12.89 -10.43
N PRO A 123 -11.74 13.74 -11.41
CA PRO A 123 -13.12 14.04 -11.79
C PRO A 123 -14.00 12.79 -11.97
N GLY A 124 -15.02 12.64 -11.12
CA GLY A 124 -15.94 11.50 -11.06
C GLY A 124 -15.44 10.28 -10.29
N VAL A 125 -14.27 10.31 -9.66
CA VAL A 125 -13.66 9.19 -8.93
C VAL A 125 -13.49 9.53 -7.45
N GLU A 126 -14.47 9.14 -6.63
CA GLU A 126 -14.47 9.37 -5.19
C GLU A 126 -13.33 8.59 -4.51
N LEU A 127 -12.75 9.16 -3.46
CA LEU A 127 -11.94 8.42 -2.49
C LEU A 127 -12.80 8.14 -1.26
N ARG A 128 -12.94 6.85 -0.89
CA ARG A 128 -13.93 6.42 0.10
C ARG A 128 -13.31 5.63 1.25
N PRO A 129 -13.50 6.07 2.51
CA PRO A 129 -14.03 7.38 2.93
C PRO A 129 -13.14 8.55 2.46
N GLU A 130 -13.53 9.79 2.73
CA GLU A 130 -12.59 10.92 2.60
C GLU A 130 -11.31 10.66 3.41
N ALA A 131 -10.17 11.11 2.90
CA ALA A 131 -8.89 10.60 3.36
C ALA A 131 -7.88 11.72 3.64
N VAL A 132 -7.26 11.66 4.82
CA VAL A 132 -6.20 12.60 5.20
C VAL A 132 -4.82 12.00 4.94
N MET A 133 -3.99 12.69 4.18
CA MET A 133 -2.64 12.24 3.80
C MET A 133 -1.70 13.40 3.48
N ARG A 134 -0.43 13.11 3.21
CA ARG A 134 0.50 14.09 2.62
C ARG A 134 0.14 14.34 1.17
N CYS A 135 0.42 15.56 0.68
CA CYS A 135 0.18 15.91 -0.71
C CYS A 135 0.92 14.97 -1.67
N GLU A 136 2.16 14.60 -1.35
CA GLU A 136 2.95 13.66 -2.18
C GLU A 136 2.24 12.32 -2.39
N THR A 137 1.62 11.77 -1.35
CA THR A 137 0.85 10.51 -1.43
C THR A 137 -0.40 10.68 -2.27
N ALA A 138 -1.13 11.78 -2.10
CA ALA A 138 -2.30 12.08 -2.93
C ALA A 138 -1.91 12.24 -4.40
N ARG A 139 -0.78 12.90 -4.70
CA ARG A 139 -0.28 13.07 -6.06
C ARG A 139 0.10 11.74 -6.69
N ALA A 140 0.79 10.88 -5.95
CA ALA A 140 1.12 9.52 -6.42
C ALA A 140 -0.15 8.70 -6.68
N LEU A 141 -1.14 8.81 -5.80
CA LEU A 141 -2.45 8.16 -5.96
C LEU A 141 -3.18 8.68 -7.21
N ALA A 142 -3.30 10.00 -7.42
CA ALA A 142 -3.93 10.58 -8.61
C ALA A 142 -3.23 10.17 -9.92
N SER A 143 -1.90 10.19 -9.93
CA SER A 143 -1.08 9.74 -11.06
C SER A 143 -1.32 8.27 -11.40
N TRP A 144 -1.29 7.39 -10.39
CA TRP A 144 -1.57 5.96 -10.57
C TRP A 144 -2.99 5.70 -11.06
N VAL A 145 -3.99 6.39 -10.50
CA VAL A 145 -5.38 6.21 -10.91
C VAL A 145 -5.60 6.65 -12.36
N SER A 146 -5.05 7.81 -12.72
CA SER A 146 -5.18 8.38 -14.06
C SER A 146 -4.42 7.58 -15.11
N GLY A 147 -3.16 7.22 -14.81
CA GLY A 147 -2.26 6.55 -15.75
C GLY A 147 -2.42 5.03 -15.82
N THR A 148 -2.91 4.39 -14.75
CA THR A 148 -2.98 2.93 -14.63
C THR A 148 -4.39 2.43 -14.43
N VAL A 149 -5.08 2.84 -13.36
CA VAL A 149 -6.35 2.21 -12.94
C VAL A 149 -7.45 2.44 -13.97
N VAL A 150 -7.69 3.69 -14.36
CA VAL A 150 -8.71 4.05 -15.34
C VAL A 150 -8.45 3.38 -16.70
N PRO A 151 -7.22 3.46 -17.27
CA PRO A 151 -6.90 2.74 -18.51
C PRO A 151 -7.02 1.22 -18.39
N ALA A 152 -6.65 0.63 -17.24
CA ALA A 152 -6.76 -0.81 -17.04
C ALA A 152 -8.22 -1.27 -17.03
N ALA A 153 -9.11 -0.54 -16.35
CA ALA A 153 -10.55 -0.82 -16.34
C ALA A 153 -11.12 -0.74 -17.77
N ALA A 154 -10.81 0.34 -18.49
CA ALA A 154 -11.28 0.54 -19.87
C ALA A 154 -10.82 -0.58 -20.83
N ARG A 155 -9.59 -1.08 -20.67
CA ARG A 155 -9.05 -2.17 -21.51
C ARG A 155 -9.71 -3.52 -21.28
N THR A 156 -10.41 -3.72 -20.15
CA THR A 156 -11.17 -4.96 -19.94
C THR A 156 -12.34 -5.09 -20.90
N GLY A 157 -12.92 -3.98 -21.35
CA GLY A 157 -14.13 -3.94 -22.18
C GLY A 157 -15.41 -4.42 -21.48
N ILE A 158 -15.35 -4.77 -20.19
CA ILE A 158 -16.47 -5.33 -19.42
C ILE A 158 -16.71 -4.51 -18.15
N LEU A 159 -15.66 -4.03 -17.49
CA LEU A 159 -15.82 -3.14 -16.34
C LEU A 159 -16.35 -1.79 -16.80
N ALA A 160 -17.38 -1.29 -16.10
CA ALA A 160 -17.85 0.08 -16.24
C ALA A 160 -16.75 1.08 -15.84
N PRO A 161 -16.88 2.38 -16.17
CA PRO A 161 -15.92 3.39 -15.72
C PRO A 161 -15.76 3.40 -14.20
N LEU A 162 -14.55 3.72 -13.74
CA LEU A 162 -14.25 3.81 -12.31
C LEU A 162 -15.02 4.98 -11.70
N ALA A 163 -15.73 4.73 -10.60
CA ALA A 163 -16.50 5.73 -9.86
C ALA A 163 -15.94 6.01 -8.47
N ALA A 164 -15.26 5.04 -7.84
CA ALA A 164 -14.59 5.27 -6.56
C ALA A 164 -13.46 4.28 -6.28
N ILE A 165 -12.57 4.68 -5.37
CA ILE A 165 -11.61 3.81 -4.70
C ILE A 165 -12.01 3.67 -3.24
N ASN A 166 -12.21 2.43 -2.81
CA ASN A 166 -12.41 2.11 -1.40
C ASN A 166 -11.05 1.86 -0.76
N HIS A 167 -10.73 2.62 0.28
CA HIS A 167 -9.52 2.42 1.08
C HIS A 167 -9.86 2.07 2.52
N GLY A 168 -8.93 1.37 3.19
CA GLY A 168 -9.06 0.98 4.59
C GLY A 168 -8.38 1.97 5.51
N SER A 169 -7.25 2.55 5.07
CA SER A 169 -6.49 3.49 5.86
C SER A 169 -5.56 4.37 5.03
N THR A 170 -5.33 5.60 5.49
CA THR A 170 -4.33 6.53 4.94
C THR A 170 -3.46 7.10 6.04
N TYR A 171 -4.07 7.74 7.04
CA TYR A 171 -3.40 8.12 8.28
C TYR A 171 -3.81 7.21 9.45
N VAL A 172 -2.84 6.48 10.01
CA VAL A 172 -3.01 5.69 11.24
C VAL A 172 -1.72 5.78 12.06
N CYS A 173 -1.78 6.51 13.17
CA CYS A 173 -0.63 6.58 14.07
C CYS A 173 -0.49 5.30 14.90
N ARG A 174 0.45 4.44 14.50
CA ARG A 174 0.89 3.26 15.27
C ARG A 174 2.33 2.86 14.92
N ASN A 175 3.00 2.20 15.85
CA ASN A 175 4.28 1.54 15.57
C ASN A 175 4.06 0.29 14.69
N ARG A 176 5.02 0.00 13.80
CA ARG A 176 4.99 -1.21 12.96
C ARG A 176 5.05 -2.46 13.85
N GLY A 177 4.15 -3.40 13.59
CA GLY A 177 4.09 -4.68 14.31
C GLY A 177 3.52 -4.61 15.74
N GLY A 178 2.98 -3.46 16.16
CA GLY A 178 2.35 -3.31 17.49
C GLY A 178 3.33 -3.34 18.68
N VAL A 179 4.64 -3.25 18.42
CA VAL A 179 5.68 -3.22 19.46
C VAL A 179 6.06 -1.78 19.79
N ALA A 180 6.23 -1.47 21.09
CA ALA A 180 6.49 -0.12 21.57
C ALA A 180 7.79 0.52 21.04
N SER A 181 8.74 -0.28 20.56
CA SER A 181 10.03 0.15 20.00
C SER A 181 10.16 -0.06 18.48
N GLY A 182 9.07 -0.39 17.79
CA GLY A 182 9.07 -0.59 16.33
C GLY A 182 9.12 0.72 15.55
N LYS A 183 9.74 0.71 14.36
CA LYS A 183 9.67 1.84 13.42
C LYS A 183 8.21 2.22 13.17
N VAL A 184 7.89 3.50 13.11
CA VAL A 184 6.53 3.97 12.75
C VAL A 184 6.20 3.54 11.32
N SER A 185 4.94 3.15 11.09
CA SER A 185 4.42 2.81 9.76
C SER A 185 4.33 4.06 8.88
N GLU A 186 4.42 3.92 7.56
CA GLU A 186 4.22 5.04 6.64
C GLU A 186 2.83 5.67 6.74
N HIS A 187 1.82 4.91 7.18
CA HIS A 187 0.51 5.48 7.55
C HIS A 187 0.62 6.51 8.69
N GLY A 188 1.57 6.36 9.61
CA GLY A 188 1.80 7.32 10.69
C GLY A 188 2.36 8.66 10.22
N PHE A 189 2.80 8.74 8.96
CA PHE A 189 3.28 9.96 8.31
C PHE A 189 2.35 10.47 7.21
N GLY A 190 1.20 9.81 7.00
CA GLY A 190 0.33 10.08 5.85
C GLY A 190 0.99 9.74 4.51
N ASN A 191 1.97 8.83 4.52
CA ASN A 191 2.75 8.42 3.34
C ASN A 191 2.16 7.22 2.59
N ALA A 192 1.12 6.60 3.13
CA ALA A 192 0.60 5.34 2.64
C ALA A 192 -0.92 5.34 2.46
N VAL A 193 -1.40 4.46 1.58
CA VAL A 193 -2.82 4.17 1.37
C VAL A 193 -3.02 2.66 1.22
N ASP A 194 -4.00 2.12 1.94
CA ASP A 194 -4.44 0.73 1.82
C ASP A 194 -5.69 0.67 0.94
N VAL A 195 -5.54 0.26 -0.33
CA VAL A 195 -6.66 0.15 -1.29
C VAL A 195 -7.35 -1.20 -1.11
N MET A 196 -8.61 -1.17 -0.68
CA MET A 196 -9.44 -2.36 -0.45
C MET A 196 -10.19 -2.80 -1.72
N GLY A 197 -10.44 -1.89 -2.65
CA GLY A 197 -11.15 -2.21 -3.88
C GLY A 197 -11.58 -1.01 -4.69
N PHE A 198 -12.26 -1.31 -5.79
CA PHE A 198 -12.69 -0.35 -6.80
C PHE A 198 -14.21 -0.44 -6.97
N ARG A 199 -14.90 0.70 -7.07
CA ARG A 199 -16.32 0.79 -7.41
C ARG A 199 -16.45 1.40 -8.80
N PHE A 200 -17.40 0.90 -9.58
CA PHE A 200 -17.65 1.38 -10.93
C PHE A 200 -19.02 2.07 -11.03
N GLU A 201 -19.24 2.82 -12.12
CA GLU A 201 -20.46 3.64 -12.32
C GLU A 201 -21.77 2.81 -12.37
N ASP A 202 -21.69 1.52 -12.64
CA ASP A 202 -22.83 0.59 -12.64
C ASP A 202 -23.12 -0.02 -11.25
N ASP A 203 -22.56 0.58 -10.19
CA ASP A 203 -22.60 0.14 -8.80
C ASP A 203 -21.89 -1.20 -8.51
N SER A 204 -21.28 -1.84 -9.50
CA SER A 204 -20.45 -3.01 -9.28
C SER A 204 -19.17 -2.66 -8.53
N SER A 205 -18.59 -3.65 -7.85
CA SER A 205 -17.36 -3.47 -7.07
C SER A 205 -16.42 -4.64 -7.24
N LEU A 206 -15.13 -4.35 -7.31
CA LEU A 206 -14.05 -5.33 -7.35
C LEU A 206 -13.18 -5.14 -6.11
N ALA A 207 -13.31 -6.06 -5.16
CA ALA A 207 -12.44 -6.10 -3.99
C ALA A 207 -11.04 -6.60 -4.36
N VAL A 208 -10.03 -6.04 -3.70
CA VAL A 208 -8.68 -6.60 -3.72
C VAL A 208 -8.67 -7.84 -2.84
N GLU A 209 -8.35 -8.98 -3.45
CA GLU A 209 -8.36 -10.26 -2.74
C GLU A 209 -7.37 -11.24 -3.40
N PRO A 210 -7.06 -12.39 -2.78
CA PRO A 210 -6.25 -13.40 -3.42
C PRO A 210 -6.92 -13.91 -4.70
N ARG A 211 -6.26 -13.71 -5.85
CA ARG A 211 -6.66 -14.24 -7.16
C ARG A 211 -5.45 -14.94 -7.76
N ALA A 212 -5.43 -16.26 -7.69
CA ALA A 212 -4.38 -17.08 -8.28
C ALA A 212 -4.99 -18.09 -9.24
N ASP A 213 -4.47 -18.13 -10.46
CA ASP A 213 -4.83 -19.08 -11.50
C ASP A 213 -6.34 -19.12 -11.82
N SER A 214 -7.04 -17.99 -11.64
CA SER A 214 -8.48 -17.91 -11.90
C SER A 214 -8.80 -17.66 -13.39
N GLY A 215 -7.86 -17.06 -14.13
CA GLY A 215 -8.02 -16.75 -15.56
C GLY A 215 -9.09 -15.68 -15.83
N THR A 216 -9.50 -14.95 -14.79
CA THR A 216 -10.60 -13.96 -14.85
C THR A 216 -10.10 -12.58 -15.29
N ILE A 217 -11.03 -11.75 -15.76
CA ILE A 217 -10.74 -10.36 -16.13
C ILE A 217 -10.44 -9.53 -14.88
N GLU A 218 -11.07 -9.86 -13.76
CA GLU A 218 -10.85 -9.25 -12.45
C GLU A 218 -9.43 -9.51 -11.96
N GLU A 219 -8.91 -10.74 -12.14
CA GLU A 219 -7.52 -11.07 -11.85
C GLU A 219 -6.56 -10.30 -12.78
N ALA A 220 -6.87 -10.22 -14.07
CA ALA A 220 -6.07 -9.44 -15.03
C ALA A 220 -6.01 -7.95 -14.65
N PHE A 221 -7.15 -7.36 -14.29
CA PHE A 221 -7.26 -5.99 -13.83
C PHE A 221 -6.47 -5.78 -12.53
N GLN A 222 -6.70 -6.61 -11.50
CA GLN A 222 -6.01 -6.49 -10.21
C GLN A 222 -4.49 -6.60 -10.36
N ARG A 223 -4.00 -7.51 -11.21
CA ARG A 223 -2.57 -7.65 -11.52
C ARG A 223 -2.01 -6.42 -12.23
N ALA A 224 -2.77 -5.87 -13.18
CA ALA A 224 -2.37 -4.67 -13.92
C ALA A 224 -2.26 -3.44 -12.99
N VAL A 225 -3.26 -3.22 -12.13
CA VAL A 225 -3.25 -2.06 -11.22
C VAL A 225 -2.17 -2.18 -10.15
N ARG A 226 -1.96 -3.37 -9.58
CA ARG A 226 -0.83 -3.61 -8.65
C ARG A 226 0.51 -3.41 -9.34
N GLY A 227 0.72 -4.01 -10.51
CA GLY A 227 1.97 -3.87 -11.24
C GLY A 227 2.28 -2.43 -11.66
N GLY A 228 1.26 -1.70 -12.13
CA GLY A 228 1.41 -0.29 -12.53
C GLY A 228 1.64 0.66 -11.35
N ALA A 229 1.17 0.33 -10.14
CA ALA A 229 1.42 1.13 -8.94
C ALA A 229 2.92 1.35 -8.66
N CYS A 230 3.78 0.42 -9.09
CA CYS A 230 5.23 0.56 -8.95
C CYS A 230 5.87 1.74 -9.68
N LEU A 231 5.14 2.38 -10.60
CA LEU A 231 5.61 3.58 -11.29
C LEU A 231 5.53 4.81 -10.37
N ASP A 232 4.50 4.86 -9.52
CA ASP A 232 4.17 6.01 -8.67
C ASP A 232 4.58 5.80 -7.21
N PHE A 233 4.59 4.55 -6.74
CA PHE A 233 4.89 4.19 -5.36
C PHE A 233 6.24 3.49 -5.21
N THR A 234 6.86 3.66 -4.04
CA THR A 234 8.15 3.02 -3.71
C THR A 234 7.97 1.66 -3.02
N THR A 235 6.81 1.45 -2.42
CA THR A 235 6.39 0.16 -1.86
C THR A 235 5.00 -0.15 -2.40
N VAL A 236 4.86 -1.34 -2.96
CA VAL A 236 3.60 -1.94 -3.38
C VAL A 236 3.60 -3.36 -2.84
N LEU A 237 2.67 -3.63 -1.92
CA LEU A 237 2.42 -4.96 -1.36
C LEU A 237 0.96 -5.31 -1.59
N GLY A 238 0.66 -6.59 -1.78
CA GLY A 238 -0.72 -7.01 -1.97
C GLY A 238 -0.90 -8.52 -1.80
N PRO A 239 -2.04 -9.07 -2.25
CA PRO A 239 -2.36 -10.47 -2.03
C PRO A 239 -1.25 -11.40 -2.54
N GLY A 240 -0.73 -12.26 -1.66
CA GLY A 240 0.39 -13.16 -1.94
C GLY A 240 1.77 -12.66 -1.48
N THR A 241 1.91 -11.40 -1.03
CA THR A 241 3.16 -10.91 -0.43
C THR A 241 3.39 -11.49 0.97
N ASP A 242 2.44 -11.31 1.86
CA ASP A 242 2.41 -11.89 3.21
C ASP A 242 0.97 -11.90 3.75
N ALA A 243 0.78 -12.40 4.99
CA ALA A 243 -0.54 -12.49 5.61
C ALA A 243 -1.16 -11.14 5.96
N ALA A 244 -0.36 -10.08 6.14
CA ALA A 244 -0.86 -8.75 6.50
C ALA A 244 -1.46 -8.02 5.29
N HIS A 245 -1.04 -8.36 4.07
CA HIS A 245 -1.49 -7.72 2.83
C HIS A 245 -2.35 -8.66 1.97
N ALA A 246 -3.11 -9.57 2.61
CA ALA A 246 -3.86 -10.61 1.91
C ALA A 246 -5.10 -10.09 1.17
N ASP A 247 -5.64 -8.95 1.59
CA ASP A 247 -6.97 -8.45 1.20
C ASP A 247 -6.99 -6.96 0.80
N HIS A 248 -5.81 -6.38 0.54
CA HIS A 248 -5.67 -5.00 0.10
C HIS A 248 -4.34 -4.77 -0.63
N LEU A 249 -4.22 -3.63 -1.32
CA LEU A 249 -2.94 -3.13 -1.80
C LEU A 249 -2.41 -2.09 -0.81
N HIS A 250 -1.24 -2.31 -0.24
CA HIS A 250 -0.53 -1.30 0.53
C HIS A 250 0.43 -0.55 -0.39
N LEU A 251 0.23 0.75 -0.52
CA LEU A 251 0.97 1.63 -1.40
C LEU A 251 1.63 2.75 -0.58
N ASP A 252 2.95 2.90 -0.63
CA ASP A 252 3.66 3.98 0.07
C ASP A 252 4.74 4.69 -0.75
N VAL A 253 4.97 5.96 -0.42
CA VAL A 253 5.99 6.84 -1.05
C VAL A 253 7.26 6.96 -0.21
N LYS A 254 7.54 5.97 0.66
CA LYS A 254 8.71 6.01 1.55
C LYS A 254 10.00 6.26 0.78
N GLU A 255 10.71 7.33 1.12
CA GLU A 255 12.06 7.52 0.61
C GLU A 255 13.00 6.41 1.09
N ARG A 256 13.75 5.81 0.16
CA ARG A 256 14.69 4.73 0.44
C ARG A 256 16.07 5.11 -0.04
N ASN A 257 17.08 4.77 0.76
CA ASN A 257 18.48 4.91 0.35
C ASN A 257 18.72 4.15 -0.97
N GLY A 258 19.22 4.87 -1.97
CA GLY A 258 19.48 4.32 -3.31
C GLY A 258 18.25 4.19 -4.21
N GLY A 259 17.07 4.67 -3.78
CA GLY A 259 15.87 4.77 -4.64
C GLY A 259 15.29 3.44 -5.10
N TYR A 260 15.61 2.33 -4.43
CA TYR A 260 15.04 1.02 -4.76
C TYR A 260 13.54 0.98 -4.42
N ARG A 261 12.81 0.15 -5.16
CA ARG A 261 11.38 -0.08 -4.96
C ARG A 261 11.10 -1.50 -4.49
N ILE A 262 10.06 -1.67 -3.70
CA ILE A 262 9.50 -2.97 -3.35
C ILE A 262 8.19 -3.12 -4.12
N CYS A 263 8.15 -4.14 -4.98
CA CYS A 263 7.03 -4.42 -5.86
C CYS A 263 6.72 -5.91 -5.73
N GLN A 264 5.89 -6.25 -4.76
CA GLN A 264 5.64 -7.64 -4.37
C GLN A 264 4.18 -7.96 -4.43
#